data_AF-A0A2P6U0R5-F1
#
_entry.id   AF-A0A2P6U0R5-F1
#
_cell.length_a   1.000
_cell.length_b   1.000
_cell.length_c   1.000
_cell.angle_alpha   90.00
_cell.angle_beta   90.00
_cell.angle_gamma   90.00
#
_symmetry.space_group_name_H-M   'P 1'
#
loop_
_entity.id
_entity.type
_entity.pdbx_description
1 polymer ?
#
loop_
_entity_poly.entity_id
_entity_poly.type
_entity_poly.pdbx_seq_one_letter_code
_entity_poly.pdbx_strand_id
1 'polypeptide(L)'
;MQRYVPPSRRGQTAGEAAAEQRGLEGASHSHEPSQVRLVLLREDVEIDPAACPLDCERQEGSTDAYTVFYPDRLPSELLRWFAEACASGAGRLEFPATLSKQERARWHGLADRARLHTQSVGVGEGRYLTIGTAPLEGGGEGGGGAAAGRLRLTSKQVVLARFIYDAAQMEGGKHWERSRGEIEALVASGQPLPADLQAIVDKRERGERVNALLKAGQPSQALELLADDPKLAWVKDAESGGYPLHIAAWHGYESVALFLASLPGCLEQRDGRRETALAGIQQQ
;
A
#
# COMPACT_ATOMS: atom_id res chain seq x y z
N MET A 1 13.25 -4.55 -17.31
CA MET A 1 12.46 -3.76 -16.32
C MET A 1 12.79 -4.25 -14.92
N GLN A 2 13.64 -3.54 -14.18
CA GLN A 2 13.91 -3.84 -12.76
C GLN A 2 12.67 -3.43 -11.93
N ARG A 3 12.15 -4.33 -11.08
CA ARG A 3 11.08 -4.01 -10.14
C ARG A 3 11.66 -3.10 -9.06
N TYR A 4 11.13 -1.89 -8.96
CA TYR A 4 11.41 -0.96 -7.86
C TYR A 4 11.09 -1.63 -6.52
N VAL A 5 12.09 -1.73 -5.64
CA VAL A 5 11.94 -2.18 -4.25
C VAL A 5 12.03 -0.92 -3.38
N PRO A 6 10.96 -0.52 -2.67
CA PRO A 6 10.96 0.72 -1.91
C PRO A 6 12.04 0.73 -0.79
N PRO A 7 12.56 1.91 -0.41
CA PRO A 7 13.69 2.05 0.52
C PRO A 7 13.42 1.62 1.97
N SER A 8 12.19 1.27 2.35
CA SER A 8 11.79 0.98 3.73
C SER A 8 12.29 -0.35 4.30
N ARG A 9 13.25 -1.03 3.66
CA ARG A 9 13.86 -2.28 4.14
C ARG A 9 15.33 -2.21 4.52
N ARG A 10 16.01 -1.07 4.40
CA ARG A 10 17.44 -0.96 4.76
C ARG A 10 17.70 0.35 5.50
N GLY A 11 17.70 0.28 6.83
CA GLY A 11 18.12 1.42 7.63
C GLY A 11 17.99 1.29 9.14
N GLN A 12 17.12 0.42 9.67
CA GLN A 12 17.16 0.12 11.11
C GLN A 12 18.24 -0.94 11.34
N THR A 13 19.41 -0.50 11.79
CA THR A 13 20.39 -1.38 12.42
C THR A 13 19.72 -2.03 13.62
N ALA A 14 19.87 -3.35 13.76
CA ALA A 14 19.26 -4.13 14.85
C ALA A 14 19.70 -3.68 16.27
N GLY A 15 20.65 -2.73 16.37
CA GLY A 15 21.18 -2.21 17.63
C GLY A 15 20.40 -1.03 18.23
N GLU A 16 19.78 -0.16 17.41
CA GLU A 16 19.08 1.03 17.94
C GLU A 16 17.62 0.75 18.31
N ALA A 17 16.95 -0.17 17.61
CA ALA A 17 15.61 -0.63 17.97
C ALA A 17 15.57 -1.35 19.35
N ALA A 18 16.69 -1.93 19.78
CA ALA A 18 16.80 -2.58 21.09
C ALA A 18 17.04 -1.59 22.25
N ALA A 19 17.54 -0.40 21.97
CA ALA A 19 17.78 0.64 22.98
C ALA A 19 16.55 1.52 23.21
N GLU A 20 15.76 1.79 22.17
CA GLU A 20 14.52 2.59 22.29
C GLU A 20 13.37 1.79 22.94
N GLN A 21 13.39 0.45 22.86
CA GLN A 21 12.43 -0.42 23.56
C GLN A 21 12.65 -0.55 25.07
N ARG A 22 13.80 -0.14 25.61
CA ARG A 22 14.07 -0.21 27.07
C ARG A 22 13.70 1.06 27.84
N GLY A 23 13.27 2.13 27.16
CA GLY A 23 12.89 3.40 27.78
C GLY A 23 11.38 3.64 27.96
N LEU A 24 10.53 2.73 27.45
CA LEU A 24 9.07 2.88 27.40
C LEU A 24 8.32 1.78 28.16
N GLU A 25 8.90 1.25 29.24
CA GLU A 25 8.20 0.31 30.14
C GLU A 25 7.19 1.02 31.09
N GLY A 26 6.93 2.32 30.90
CA GLY A 26 6.09 3.13 31.81
C GLY A 26 4.70 3.52 31.28
N ALA A 27 4.38 3.27 30.00
CA ALA A 27 3.05 3.53 29.47
C ALA A 27 2.40 2.18 29.15
N SER A 28 1.62 1.66 30.09
CA SER A 28 0.60 0.65 29.79
C SER A 28 -0.39 1.28 28.82
N HIS A 29 -0.08 1.24 27.52
CA HIS A 29 -1.12 1.20 26.52
C HIS A 29 -1.92 -0.04 26.86
N SER A 30 -3.10 0.16 27.45
CA SER A 30 -4.14 -0.84 27.50
C SER A 30 -4.44 -1.16 26.04
N HIS A 31 -3.66 -2.07 25.45
CA HIS A 31 -3.98 -2.70 24.20
C HIS A 31 -5.31 -3.37 24.47
N GLU A 32 -6.40 -2.71 24.05
CA GLU A 32 -7.70 -3.33 24.05
C GLU A 32 -7.53 -4.69 23.38
N PRO A 33 -8.02 -5.77 24.00
CA PRO A 33 -7.90 -7.10 23.44
C PRO A 33 -8.43 -7.03 22.02
N SER A 34 -7.58 -7.40 21.06
CA SER A 34 -7.98 -7.30 19.67
C SER A 34 -9.13 -8.29 19.45
N GLN A 35 -10.21 -7.82 18.84
CA GLN A 35 -11.42 -8.62 18.61
C GLN A 35 -11.51 -8.98 17.14
N VAL A 36 -11.83 -10.24 16.83
CA VAL A 36 -12.28 -10.66 15.50
C VAL A 36 -13.71 -11.12 15.61
N ARG A 37 -14.54 -10.74 14.63
CA ARG A 37 -15.91 -11.25 14.55
C ARG A 37 -15.93 -12.51 13.68
N LEU A 38 -16.36 -13.63 14.24
CA LEU A 38 -16.63 -14.87 13.52
C LEU A 38 -18.10 -14.88 13.10
N VAL A 39 -18.38 -15.08 11.81
CA VAL A 39 -19.72 -15.17 11.24
C VAL A 39 -19.86 -16.53 10.55
N LEU A 40 -20.86 -17.31 10.94
CA LEU A 40 -21.22 -18.56 10.29
C LEU A 40 -22.10 -18.25 9.07
N LEU A 41 -21.70 -18.79 7.91
CA LEU A 41 -22.38 -18.53 6.63
C LEU A 41 -23.50 -19.53 6.34
N ARG A 42 -23.60 -20.58 7.15
CA ARG A 42 -24.56 -21.68 6.98
C ARG A 42 -25.24 -21.97 8.29
N GLU A 43 -26.57 -22.07 8.27
CA GLU A 43 -27.39 -22.34 9.46
C GLU A 43 -27.20 -23.77 10.00
N ASP A 44 -26.74 -24.71 9.17
CA ASP A 44 -26.57 -26.11 9.55
C ASP A 44 -25.22 -26.42 10.21
N VAL A 45 -24.36 -25.41 10.40
CA VAL A 45 -23.07 -25.58 11.06
C VAL A 45 -23.12 -25.06 12.48
N GLU A 46 -22.96 -25.99 13.42
CA GLU A 46 -22.82 -25.70 14.83
C GLU A 46 -21.33 -25.76 15.20
N ILE A 47 -20.81 -24.68 15.77
CA ILE A 47 -19.48 -24.66 16.35
C ILE A 47 -19.60 -24.81 17.87
N ASP A 48 -18.67 -25.56 18.47
CA ASP A 48 -18.50 -25.59 19.92
C ASP A 48 -17.57 -24.45 20.34
N PRO A 49 -18.08 -23.37 20.97
CA PRO A 49 -17.24 -22.24 21.39
C PRO A 49 -16.24 -22.66 22.47
N ALA A 50 -16.54 -23.69 23.27
CA ALA A 50 -15.65 -24.18 24.33
C ALA A 50 -14.41 -24.90 23.76
N ALA A 51 -14.46 -25.34 22.51
CA ALA A 51 -13.32 -25.90 21.79
C ALA A 51 -12.41 -24.81 21.17
N CYS A 52 -12.83 -23.53 21.20
CA CYS A 52 -12.00 -22.43 20.73
C CYS A 52 -10.79 -22.27 21.65
N PRO A 53 -9.54 -22.16 21.12
CA PRO A 53 -8.36 -21.94 21.95
C PRO A 53 -8.32 -20.54 22.58
N LEU A 54 -9.32 -19.70 22.29
CA LEU A 54 -9.46 -18.31 22.70
C LEU A 54 -10.83 -18.06 23.30
N ASP A 55 -10.96 -16.96 24.06
CA ASP A 55 -12.24 -16.53 24.57
C ASP A 55 -13.17 -16.18 23.40
N CYS A 56 -14.30 -16.87 23.35
CA CYS A 56 -15.28 -16.76 22.28
C CYS A 56 -16.67 -16.58 22.89
N GLU A 57 -17.29 -15.44 22.60
CA GLU A 57 -18.61 -15.09 23.10
C GLU A 57 -19.60 -14.99 21.96
N ARG A 58 -20.79 -15.57 22.11
CA ARG A 58 -21.87 -15.39 21.12
C ARG A 58 -22.36 -13.94 21.17
N GLN A 59 -22.50 -13.31 20.02
CA GLN A 59 -23.00 -11.94 19.93
C GLN A 59 -24.48 -11.88 20.34
N GLU A 60 -24.84 -10.95 21.21
CA GLU A 60 -26.22 -10.80 21.70
C GLU A 60 -27.20 -10.61 20.52
N GLY A 61 -28.26 -11.42 20.49
CA GLY A 61 -29.29 -11.37 19.45
C GLY A 61 -28.93 -12.04 18.11
N SER A 62 -27.77 -12.68 17.99
CA SER A 62 -27.37 -13.42 16.78
C SER A 62 -27.25 -14.93 17.06
N THR A 63 -27.68 -15.73 16.09
CA THR A 63 -27.56 -17.20 16.13
C THR A 63 -26.28 -17.70 15.46
N ASP A 64 -25.64 -16.84 14.67
CA ASP A 64 -24.59 -17.16 13.70
C ASP A 64 -23.30 -16.33 13.87
N ALA A 65 -23.26 -15.36 14.79
CA ALA A 65 -22.10 -14.51 15.02
C ALA A 65 -21.51 -14.63 16.43
N TYR A 66 -20.19 -14.60 16.49
CA TYR A 66 -19.38 -14.70 17.70
C TYR A 66 -18.29 -13.62 17.69
N THR A 67 -17.98 -13.10 18.87
CA THR A 67 -16.80 -12.26 19.10
C THR A 67 -15.69 -13.14 19.66
N VAL A 68 -14.58 -13.23 18.92
CA VAL A 68 -13.39 -13.95 19.35
C VAL A 68 -12.37 -12.92 19.84
N PHE A 69 -12.04 -12.98 21.13
CA PHE A 69 -11.04 -12.14 21.73
C PHE A 69 -9.68 -12.82 21.56
N TYR A 70 -8.79 -12.21 20.77
CA TYR A 70 -7.48 -12.78 20.53
C TYR A 70 -6.39 -11.93 21.19
N PRO A 71 -5.55 -12.53 22.04
CA PRO A 71 -4.29 -11.90 22.41
C PRO A 71 -3.33 -11.96 21.22
N ASP A 72 -2.42 -10.98 21.12
CA ASP A 72 -1.43 -10.88 20.04
C ASP A 72 -0.57 -12.13 19.78
N ARG A 73 -0.56 -13.05 20.76
CA ARG A 73 0.34 -14.21 20.80
C ARG A 73 -0.17 -15.44 20.05
N LEU A 74 -1.47 -15.58 19.74
CA LEU A 74 -2.03 -16.82 19.20
C LEU A 74 -2.78 -16.76 17.84
N PRO A 75 -2.43 -15.88 16.86
CA PRO A 75 -3.09 -15.87 15.54
C PRO A 75 -3.12 -17.20 14.79
N SER A 76 -2.06 -18.00 14.88
CA SER A 76 -1.96 -19.29 14.18
C SER A 76 -2.93 -20.33 14.75
N GLU A 77 -3.15 -20.32 16.06
CA GLU A 77 -4.02 -21.29 16.73
C GLU A 77 -5.48 -21.02 16.43
N LEU A 78 -5.87 -19.74 16.43
CA LEU A 78 -7.19 -19.31 15.98
C LEU A 78 -7.49 -19.81 14.56
N LEU A 79 -6.56 -19.59 13.62
CA LEU A 79 -6.78 -19.99 12.22
C LEU A 79 -6.83 -21.50 12.04
N ARG A 80 -6.04 -22.25 12.79
CA ARG A 80 -6.10 -23.73 12.77
C ARG A 80 -7.43 -24.22 13.31
N TRP A 81 -7.85 -23.74 14.48
CA TRP A 81 -9.16 -24.08 15.05
C TRP A 81 -10.28 -23.70 14.09
N PHE A 82 -10.25 -22.49 13.52
CA PHE A 82 -11.26 -22.03 12.57
C PHE A 82 -11.32 -22.92 11.32
N ALA A 83 -10.17 -23.34 10.78
CA ALA A 83 -10.12 -24.25 9.64
C ALA A 83 -10.74 -25.63 9.94
N GLU A 84 -10.56 -26.12 11.17
CA GLU A 84 -11.10 -27.41 11.63
C GLU A 84 -12.59 -27.31 11.98
N ALA A 85 -12.99 -26.30 12.75
CA ALA A 85 -14.34 -26.10 13.25
C ALA A 85 -15.33 -25.64 12.17
N CYS A 86 -14.88 -24.85 11.19
CA CYS A 86 -15.70 -24.34 10.10
C CYS A 86 -15.40 -25.08 8.77
N ALA A 87 -15.01 -26.35 8.82
CA ALA A 87 -14.79 -27.16 7.63
C ALA A 87 -16.00 -27.08 6.68
N SER A 88 -15.79 -27.20 5.37
CA SER A 88 -16.82 -27.11 4.31
C SER A 88 -17.42 -25.71 4.04
N GLY A 89 -16.65 -24.64 4.30
CA GLY A 89 -16.99 -23.29 3.83
C GLY A 89 -17.96 -22.50 4.70
N ALA A 90 -18.19 -22.96 5.92
CA ALA A 90 -19.32 -22.53 6.73
C ALA A 90 -19.05 -21.30 7.61
N GLY A 91 -17.88 -20.66 7.52
CA GLY A 91 -17.54 -19.55 8.40
C GLY A 91 -16.64 -18.52 7.75
N ARG A 92 -16.68 -17.31 8.30
CA ARG A 92 -15.83 -16.16 7.97
C ARG A 92 -15.38 -15.44 9.23
N LEU A 93 -14.08 -15.19 9.34
CA LEU A 93 -13.52 -14.25 10.31
C LEU A 93 -13.48 -12.86 9.68
N GLU A 94 -14.01 -11.86 10.37
CA GLU A 94 -14.02 -10.44 10.01
C GLU A 94 -13.16 -9.66 11.00
N PHE A 95 -12.09 -9.06 10.48
CA PHE A 95 -11.17 -8.25 11.27
C PHE A 95 -11.66 -6.80 11.31
N PRO A 96 -11.32 -6.02 12.35
CA PRO A 96 -11.68 -4.61 12.39
C PRO A 96 -10.94 -3.83 11.29
N ALA A 97 -11.53 -2.72 10.85
CA ALA A 97 -10.93 -1.87 9.83
C ALA A 97 -9.66 -1.14 10.33
N THR A 98 -9.49 -1.06 11.66
CA THR A 98 -8.32 -0.51 12.36
C THR A 98 -7.06 -1.34 12.18
N LEU A 99 -7.14 -2.56 11.62
CA LEU A 99 -5.98 -3.42 11.39
C LEU A 99 -4.97 -2.73 10.46
N SER A 100 -3.70 -2.62 10.87
CA SER A 100 -2.68 -1.99 10.05
C SER A 100 -2.38 -2.80 8.78
N LYS A 101 -1.73 -2.17 7.79
CA LYS A 101 -1.29 -2.86 6.56
C LYS A 101 -0.33 -4.03 6.86
N GLN A 102 0.56 -3.85 7.84
CA GLN A 102 1.52 -4.89 8.24
C GLN A 102 0.82 -6.07 8.90
N GLU A 103 -0.15 -5.81 9.77
CA GLU A 103 -0.94 -6.86 10.41
C GLU A 103 -1.81 -7.60 9.40
N ARG A 104 -2.49 -6.89 8.48
CA ARG A 104 -3.23 -7.55 7.38
C ARG A 104 -2.32 -8.47 6.59
N ALA A 105 -1.12 -8.03 6.23
CA ALA A 105 -0.14 -8.87 5.53
C ALA A 105 0.29 -10.10 6.35
N ARG A 106 0.49 -9.93 7.67
CA ARG A 106 0.78 -11.04 8.60
C ARG A 106 -0.37 -12.05 8.60
N TRP A 107 -1.62 -11.59 8.75
CA TRP A 107 -2.80 -12.44 8.74
C TRP A 107 -3.01 -13.16 7.41
N HIS A 108 -2.82 -12.49 6.28
CA HIS A 108 -2.81 -13.12 4.95
C HIS A 108 -1.81 -14.28 4.89
N GLY A 109 -0.56 -14.07 5.34
CA GLY A 109 0.46 -15.12 5.33
C GLY A 109 0.18 -16.27 6.31
N LEU A 110 -0.48 -16.00 7.44
CA LEU A 110 -0.90 -17.03 8.38
C LEU A 110 -2.05 -17.87 7.84
N ALA A 111 -3.06 -17.22 7.25
CA ALA A 111 -4.20 -17.88 6.64
C ALA A 111 -3.80 -18.74 5.44
N ASP A 112 -2.88 -18.27 4.61
CA ASP A 112 -2.31 -19.04 3.50
C ASP A 112 -1.64 -20.34 3.99
N ARG A 113 -0.86 -20.28 5.09
CA ARG A 113 -0.29 -21.47 5.73
C ARG A 113 -1.36 -22.43 6.26
N ALA A 114 -2.48 -21.91 6.73
CA ALA A 114 -3.64 -22.68 7.18
C ALA A 114 -4.56 -23.13 6.02
N ARG A 115 -4.19 -22.84 4.75
CA ARG A 115 -4.98 -23.12 3.54
C ARG A 115 -6.37 -22.48 3.56
N LEU A 116 -6.47 -21.28 4.13
CA LEU A 116 -7.70 -20.49 4.20
C LEU A 116 -7.73 -19.42 3.11
N HIS A 117 -8.93 -19.09 2.65
CA HIS A 117 -9.14 -18.00 1.71
C HIS A 117 -9.13 -16.66 2.43
N THR A 118 -8.51 -15.64 1.83
CA THR A 118 -8.44 -14.30 2.42
C THR A 118 -8.82 -13.24 1.41
N GLN A 119 -9.53 -12.22 1.89
CA GLN A 119 -9.93 -11.07 1.09
C GLN A 119 -9.83 -9.80 1.95
N SER A 120 -9.15 -8.78 1.44
CA SER A 120 -9.28 -7.44 2.00
C SER A 120 -10.49 -6.77 1.35
N VAL A 121 -11.46 -6.31 2.15
CA VAL A 121 -12.67 -5.63 1.68
C VAL A 121 -12.65 -4.17 2.18
N GLY A 122 -13.17 -3.24 1.37
CA GLY A 122 -13.22 -1.81 1.70
C GLY A 122 -12.02 -0.98 1.18
N VAL A 123 -12.07 0.33 1.43
CA VAL A 123 -11.09 1.34 0.99
C VAL A 123 -10.68 2.24 2.16
N GLY A 124 -9.44 2.74 2.15
CA GLY A 124 -8.93 3.62 3.20
C GLY A 124 -9.06 3.05 4.62
N GLU A 125 -9.57 3.87 5.55
CA GLU A 125 -9.80 3.51 6.97
C GLU A 125 -10.93 2.51 7.19
N GLY A 126 -11.81 2.30 6.19
CA GLY A 126 -12.88 1.30 6.23
C GLY A 126 -12.45 -0.09 5.76
N ARG A 127 -11.15 -0.31 5.55
CA ARG A 127 -10.63 -1.56 4.99
C ARG A 127 -10.44 -2.63 6.05
N TYR A 128 -11.25 -3.68 5.97
CA TYR A 128 -11.17 -4.86 6.83
C TYR A 128 -10.63 -6.08 6.08
N LEU A 129 -10.18 -7.07 6.85
CA LEU A 129 -9.79 -8.38 6.34
C LEU A 129 -10.91 -9.38 6.61
N THR A 130 -11.17 -10.25 5.66
CA THR A 130 -12.00 -11.44 5.84
C THR A 130 -11.21 -12.70 5.55
N ILE A 131 -11.40 -13.74 6.36
CA ILE A 131 -10.79 -15.06 6.18
C ILE A 131 -11.89 -16.12 6.18
N GLY A 132 -11.95 -16.99 5.18
CA GLY A 132 -12.99 -18.02 5.04
C GLY A 132 -12.43 -19.41 4.73
N THR A 133 -13.21 -20.44 5.04
CA THR A 133 -12.88 -21.86 4.75
C THR A 133 -13.31 -22.32 3.36
N ALA A 134 -14.05 -21.49 2.63
CA ALA A 134 -14.37 -21.67 1.22
C ALA A 134 -14.13 -20.35 0.47
N PRO A 135 -14.09 -20.39 -0.87
CA PRO A 135 -14.21 -19.17 -1.67
C PRO A 135 -15.48 -18.44 -1.23
N LEU A 136 -15.34 -17.17 -0.85
CA LEU A 136 -16.47 -16.35 -0.44
C LEU A 136 -17.45 -16.28 -1.62
N GLU A 137 -18.69 -16.77 -1.47
CA GLU A 137 -19.69 -16.72 -2.53
C GLU A 137 -19.96 -15.26 -2.90
N GLY A 138 -19.77 -14.92 -4.19
CA GLY A 138 -19.71 -13.54 -4.68
C GLY A 138 -18.30 -13.00 -4.92
N GLY A 139 -17.28 -13.68 -4.40
CA GLY A 139 -15.89 -13.59 -4.79
C GLY A 139 -15.54 -14.74 -5.72
N GLY A 140 -15.79 -14.59 -7.03
CA GLY A 140 -15.47 -15.60 -8.03
C GLY A 140 -14.06 -16.20 -7.81
N GLU A 141 -13.96 -17.53 -7.93
CA GLU A 141 -12.76 -18.38 -7.81
C GLU A 141 -11.41 -17.65 -7.67
N GLY A 142 -11.12 -17.22 -6.44
CA GLY A 142 -9.94 -16.40 -6.11
C GLY A 142 -8.88 -17.12 -5.30
N GLY A 143 -8.69 -18.43 -5.50
CA GLY A 143 -7.54 -19.16 -4.96
C GLY A 143 -6.38 -19.14 -5.97
N GLY A 144 -5.49 -18.16 -5.87
CA GLY A 144 -4.25 -18.13 -6.64
C GLY A 144 -4.25 -17.16 -7.84
N GLY A 145 -4.39 -15.87 -7.55
CA GLY A 145 -3.99 -14.83 -8.49
C GLY A 145 -5.16 -14.11 -9.16
N ALA A 146 -5.49 -12.93 -8.62
CA ALA A 146 -5.69 -11.71 -9.39
C ALA A 146 -6.68 -11.69 -10.58
N ALA A 147 -7.47 -12.71 -10.87
CA ALA A 147 -8.18 -12.84 -12.15
C ALA A 147 -9.71 -12.94 -12.02
N ALA A 148 -10.23 -13.59 -10.98
CA ALA A 148 -11.67 -13.79 -10.85
C ALA A 148 -12.29 -12.66 -10.02
N GLY A 149 -13.12 -11.83 -10.66
CA GLY A 149 -13.71 -10.64 -10.05
C GLY A 149 -12.90 -9.35 -10.22
N ARG A 150 -11.78 -9.37 -10.98
CA ARG A 150 -11.22 -8.09 -11.47
C ARG A 150 -12.30 -7.43 -12.32
N LEU A 151 -12.77 -6.28 -11.87
CA LEU A 151 -13.50 -5.32 -12.70
C LEU A 151 -12.80 -5.30 -14.06
N ARG A 152 -13.54 -5.62 -15.13
CA ARG A 152 -12.98 -5.63 -16.48
C ARG A 152 -12.66 -4.20 -16.87
N LEU A 153 -11.45 -3.77 -16.51
CA LEU A 153 -10.89 -2.51 -16.93
C LEU A 153 -10.63 -2.55 -18.43
N THR A 154 -11.02 -1.49 -19.12
CA THR A 154 -10.53 -1.24 -20.48
C THR A 154 -9.01 -1.07 -20.46
N SER A 155 -8.34 -1.28 -21.61
CA SER A 155 -6.89 -1.07 -21.70
C SER A 155 -6.45 0.34 -21.24
N LYS A 156 -7.28 1.37 -21.52
CA LYS A 156 -7.04 2.74 -21.05
C LYS A 156 -7.11 2.84 -19.52
N GLN A 157 -8.13 2.23 -18.92
CA GLN A 157 -8.27 2.19 -17.46
C GLN A 157 -7.14 1.41 -16.77
N VAL A 158 -6.64 0.33 -17.38
CA VAL A 158 -5.48 -0.40 -16.85
C VAL A 158 -4.23 0.47 -16.82
N VAL A 159 -3.97 1.22 -17.89
CA VAL A 159 -2.83 2.15 -17.97
C VAL A 159 -2.99 3.26 -16.93
N LEU A 160 -4.17 3.87 -16.83
CA LEU A 160 -4.44 4.93 -15.85
C LEU A 160 -4.32 4.44 -14.41
N ALA A 161 -4.93 3.29 -14.07
CA ALA A 161 -4.84 2.72 -12.73
C ALA A 161 -3.40 2.38 -12.34
N ARG A 162 -2.61 1.86 -13.28
CA ARG A 162 -1.18 1.62 -13.07
C ARG A 162 -0.42 2.93 -12.83
N PHE A 163 -0.66 3.95 -13.65
CA PHE A 163 -0.03 5.26 -13.51
C PHE A 163 -0.31 5.88 -12.13
N ILE A 164 -1.59 5.93 -11.73
CA ILE A 164 -2.00 6.47 -10.42
C ILE A 164 -1.36 5.67 -9.28
N TYR A 165 -1.37 4.35 -9.37
CA TYR A 165 -0.77 3.49 -8.35
C TYR A 165 0.74 3.74 -8.22
N ASP A 166 1.47 3.75 -9.33
CA ASP A 166 2.92 3.99 -9.33
C ASP A 166 3.23 5.40 -8.80
N ALA A 167 2.43 6.42 -9.16
CA ALA A 167 2.57 7.77 -8.63
C ALA A 167 2.32 7.85 -7.12
N ALA A 168 1.27 7.20 -6.63
CA ALA A 168 0.98 7.09 -5.19
C ALA A 168 2.09 6.36 -4.42
N GLN A 169 2.68 5.31 -5.00
CA GLN A 169 3.82 4.60 -4.40
C GLN A 169 5.10 5.46 -4.36
N MET A 170 5.30 6.33 -5.35
CA MET A 170 6.44 7.25 -5.37
C MET A 170 6.29 8.43 -4.40
N GLU A 171 5.08 8.96 -4.23
CA GLU A 171 4.82 10.10 -3.34
C GLU A 171 5.00 9.71 -1.86
N GLY A 172 4.61 8.50 -1.48
CA GLY A 172 4.76 8.03 -0.11
C GLY A 172 3.70 8.50 0.88
N GLY A 173 4.01 8.38 2.17
CA GLY A 173 3.11 8.75 3.27
C GLY A 173 1.79 7.97 3.23
N LYS A 174 0.66 8.67 3.42
CA LYS A 174 -0.68 8.09 3.42
C LYS A 174 -1.05 7.38 2.10
N HIS A 175 -0.41 7.75 0.99
CA HIS A 175 -0.70 7.18 -0.32
C HIS A 175 -0.21 5.74 -0.47
N TRP A 176 0.72 5.29 0.39
CA TRP A 176 1.16 3.90 0.45
C TRP A 176 0.11 2.92 0.97
N GLU A 177 -0.91 3.42 1.65
CA GLU A 177 -1.97 2.59 2.24
C GLU A 177 -2.95 2.10 1.17
N ARG A 178 -3.09 2.88 0.09
CA ARG A 178 -3.95 2.51 -1.04
C ARG A 178 -3.41 1.29 -1.76
N SER A 179 -4.27 0.30 -1.93
CA SER A 179 -3.91 -0.91 -2.68
C SER A 179 -4.06 -0.70 -4.18
N ARG A 180 -3.38 -1.52 -4.97
CA ARG A 180 -3.60 -1.56 -6.42
C ARG A 180 -5.06 -1.86 -6.77
N GLY A 181 -5.72 -2.78 -6.06
CA GLY A 181 -7.12 -3.13 -6.31
C GLY A 181 -8.08 -1.96 -6.04
N GLU A 182 -7.79 -1.16 -5.02
CA GLU A 182 -8.55 0.06 -4.71
C GLU A 182 -8.42 1.10 -5.83
N ILE A 183 -7.19 1.35 -6.33
CA ILE A 183 -6.98 2.25 -7.46
C ILE A 183 -7.68 1.73 -8.73
N GLU A 184 -7.59 0.42 -8.99
CA GLU A 184 -8.30 -0.23 -10.10
C GLU A 184 -9.82 -0.05 -9.96
N ALA A 185 -10.39 -0.21 -8.77
CA ALA A 185 -11.82 -0.01 -8.52
C ALA A 185 -12.25 1.46 -8.67
N LEU A 186 -11.45 2.41 -8.19
CA LEU A 186 -11.70 3.84 -8.38
C LEU A 186 -11.76 4.19 -9.86
N VAL A 187 -10.77 3.74 -10.64
CA VAL A 187 -10.73 3.98 -12.09
C VAL A 187 -11.86 3.25 -12.84
N ALA A 188 -12.25 2.06 -12.39
CA ALA A 188 -13.39 1.32 -12.94
C ALA A 188 -14.71 2.06 -12.76
N SER A 189 -14.89 2.74 -11.63
CA SER A 189 -16.13 3.41 -11.25
C SER A 189 -16.49 4.58 -12.18
N GLY A 190 -15.50 5.13 -12.89
CA GLY A 190 -15.65 6.32 -13.73
C GLY A 190 -15.88 7.61 -12.94
N GLN A 191 -15.90 7.56 -11.60
CA GLN A 191 -16.00 8.73 -10.75
C GLN A 191 -14.68 9.52 -10.78
N PRO A 192 -14.73 10.85 -10.52
CA PRO A 192 -13.53 11.66 -10.33
C PRO A 192 -12.63 11.06 -9.24
N LEU A 193 -11.31 11.20 -9.41
CA LEU A 193 -10.37 10.77 -8.39
C LEU A 193 -10.56 11.59 -7.11
N PRO A 194 -10.35 10.98 -5.93
CA PRO A 194 -10.17 11.73 -4.69
C PRO A 194 -9.15 12.87 -4.88
N ALA A 195 -9.44 14.04 -4.33
CA ALA A 195 -8.65 15.26 -4.58
C ALA A 195 -7.14 15.08 -4.30
N ASP A 196 -6.80 14.24 -3.33
CA ASP A 196 -5.41 13.93 -2.98
C ASP A 196 -4.71 13.03 -4.02
N LEU A 197 -5.43 12.11 -4.67
CA LEU A 197 -4.91 11.35 -5.83
C LEU A 197 -4.82 12.22 -7.07
N GLN A 198 -5.84 13.06 -7.30
CA GLN A 198 -5.83 13.97 -8.43
C GLN A 198 -4.62 14.90 -8.36
N ALA A 199 -4.32 15.47 -7.19
CA ALA A 199 -3.15 16.31 -6.99
C ALA A 199 -1.81 15.60 -7.30
N ILE A 200 -1.71 14.30 -7.00
CA ILE A 200 -0.52 13.49 -7.34
C ILE A 200 -0.40 13.28 -8.84
N VAL A 201 -1.52 12.95 -9.50
CA VAL A 201 -1.60 12.79 -10.96
C VAL A 201 -1.17 14.09 -11.64
N ASP A 202 -1.76 15.22 -11.25
CA ASP A 202 -1.47 16.54 -11.82
C ASP A 202 0.00 16.93 -11.61
N LYS A 203 0.53 16.75 -10.39
CA LYS A 203 1.96 16.97 -10.09
C LYS A 203 2.85 16.11 -10.99
N ARG A 204 2.49 14.84 -11.20
CA ARG A 204 3.28 13.91 -12.00
C ARG A 204 3.29 14.28 -13.47
N GLU A 205 2.12 14.58 -14.05
CA GLU A 205 1.99 15.01 -15.45
C GLU A 205 2.76 16.32 -15.70
N ARG A 206 2.63 17.31 -14.80
CA ARG A 206 3.39 18.55 -14.88
C ARG A 206 4.90 18.35 -14.76
N GLY A 207 5.34 17.46 -13.86
CA GLY A 207 6.77 17.15 -13.71
C GLY A 207 7.33 16.37 -14.90
N GLU A 208 6.56 15.46 -15.49
CA GLU A 208 6.91 14.80 -16.75
C GLU A 208 6.99 15.80 -17.90
N ARG A 209 6.14 16.84 -17.90
CA ARG A 209 6.26 17.96 -18.84
C ARG A 209 7.55 18.75 -18.64
N VAL A 210 7.96 19.05 -17.40
CA VAL A 210 9.27 19.68 -17.11
C VAL A 210 10.41 18.82 -17.70
N ASN A 211 10.42 17.52 -17.43
CA ASN A 211 11.43 16.61 -17.95
C ASN A 211 11.47 16.59 -19.49
N ALA A 212 10.30 16.58 -20.14
CA ALA A 212 10.20 16.62 -21.60
C ALA A 212 10.73 17.94 -22.19
N LEU A 213 10.43 19.09 -21.56
CA LEU A 213 10.93 20.41 -21.99
C LEU A 213 12.46 20.48 -21.90
N LEU A 214 13.04 19.97 -20.81
CA LEU A 214 14.49 19.91 -20.65
C LEU A 214 15.12 19.01 -21.73
N LYS A 215 14.61 17.80 -21.95
CA LYS A 215 15.09 16.91 -23.02
C LYS A 215 14.97 17.52 -24.42
N ALA A 216 13.98 18.37 -24.64
CA ALA A 216 13.75 19.07 -25.92
C ALA A 216 14.56 20.37 -26.08
N GLY A 217 15.41 20.74 -25.12
CA GLY A 217 16.19 21.98 -25.19
C GLY A 217 15.36 23.25 -24.99
N GLN A 218 14.30 23.18 -24.18
CA GLN A 218 13.41 24.30 -23.86
C GLN A 218 13.52 24.71 -22.37
N PRO A 219 14.73 25.09 -21.88
CA PRO A 219 14.97 25.33 -20.46
C PRO A 219 14.16 26.50 -19.89
N SER A 220 13.88 27.55 -20.66
CA SER A 220 13.09 28.69 -20.18
C SER A 220 11.65 28.29 -19.81
N GLN A 221 10.99 27.49 -20.66
CA GLN A 221 9.64 27.00 -20.37
C GLN A 221 9.64 26.02 -19.19
N ALA A 222 10.68 25.20 -19.08
CA ALA A 222 10.84 24.32 -17.92
C ALA A 222 11.01 25.13 -16.62
N LEU A 223 11.79 26.22 -16.67
CA LEU A 223 12.01 27.12 -15.54
C LEU A 223 10.71 27.83 -15.12
N GLU A 224 9.88 28.27 -16.08
CA GLU A 224 8.56 28.85 -15.78
C GLU A 224 7.67 27.88 -14.99
N LEU A 225 7.59 26.62 -15.41
CA LEU A 225 6.81 25.60 -14.69
C LEU A 225 7.38 25.30 -13.29
N LEU A 226 8.71 25.26 -13.17
CA LEU A 226 9.39 25.03 -11.90
C LEU A 226 9.25 26.21 -10.93
N ALA A 227 9.20 27.44 -11.45
CA ALA A 227 8.97 28.64 -10.66
C ALA A 227 7.54 28.69 -10.13
N ASP A 228 6.56 28.27 -10.93
CA ASP A 228 5.16 28.16 -10.52
C ASP A 228 4.93 27.05 -9.48
N ASP A 229 5.56 25.89 -9.65
CA ASP A 229 5.52 24.79 -8.67
C ASP A 229 6.89 24.14 -8.45
N PRO A 230 7.64 24.57 -7.40
CA PRO A 230 8.94 24.00 -7.08
C PRO A 230 8.91 22.50 -6.73
N LYS A 231 7.74 21.92 -6.40
CA LYS A 231 7.64 20.48 -6.09
C LYS A 231 7.86 19.60 -7.32
N LEU A 232 7.75 20.16 -8.53
CA LEU A 232 8.04 19.46 -9.79
C LEU A 232 9.52 19.04 -9.88
N ALA A 233 10.41 19.70 -9.13
CA ALA A 233 11.81 19.31 -8.98
C ALA A 233 12.01 17.88 -8.43
N TRP A 234 10.98 17.29 -7.83
CA TRP A 234 11.02 15.95 -7.24
C TRP A 234 10.39 14.86 -8.12
N VAL A 235 10.05 15.19 -9.37
CA VAL A 235 9.44 14.23 -10.31
C VAL A 235 10.52 13.59 -11.18
N LYS A 236 10.87 12.34 -10.85
CA LYS A 236 11.81 11.54 -11.64
C LYS A 236 11.31 11.30 -13.06
N ASP A 237 12.21 11.44 -14.03
CA ASP A 237 12.01 10.97 -15.39
C ASP A 237 11.84 9.44 -15.41
N ALA A 238 10.79 8.97 -16.10
CA ALA A 238 10.45 7.54 -16.11
C ALA A 238 11.47 6.68 -16.87
N GLU A 239 12.23 7.28 -17.79
CA GLU A 239 13.18 6.58 -18.66
C GLU A 239 14.56 6.46 -18.02
N SER A 240 15.15 7.57 -17.58
CA SER A 240 16.48 7.61 -16.97
C SER A 240 16.46 7.38 -15.45
N GLY A 241 15.32 7.64 -14.79
CA GLY A 241 15.23 7.71 -13.33
C GLY A 241 15.90 8.95 -12.73
N GLY A 242 16.41 9.87 -13.54
CA GLY A 242 16.99 11.14 -13.14
C GLY A 242 15.94 12.17 -12.75
N TYR A 243 16.31 13.12 -11.90
CA TYR A 243 15.48 14.27 -11.58
C TYR A 243 15.72 15.41 -12.58
N PRO A 244 14.86 16.45 -12.63
CA PRO A 244 15.10 17.62 -13.47
C PRO A 244 16.51 18.21 -13.33
N LEU A 245 17.11 18.14 -12.14
CA LEU A 245 18.46 18.64 -11.89
C LEU A 245 19.53 17.83 -12.64
N HIS A 246 19.39 16.49 -12.70
CA HIS A 246 20.28 15.63 -13.49
C HIS A 246 20.22 15.99 -14.98
N ILE A 247 19.02 16.21 -15.52
CA ILE A 247 18.82 16.54 -16.94
C ILE A 247 19.41 17.94 -17.23
N ALA A 248 19.10 18.93 -16.39
CA ALA A 248 19.62 20.29 -16.55
C ALA A 248 21.16 20.35 -16.47
N ALA A 249 21.76 19.63 -15.52
CA ALA A 249 23.20 19.51 -15.38
C ALA A 249 23.84 18.85 -16.61
N TRP A 250 23.28 17.72 -17.07
CA TRP A 250 23.77 16.99 -18.24
C TRP A 250 23.78 17.81 -19.53
N HIS A 251 22.78 18.69 -19.71
CA HIS A 251 22.65 19.51 -20.90
C HIS A 251 23.25 20.93 -20.75
N GLY A 252 23.85 21.26 -19.59
CA GLY A 252 24.45 22.59 -19.35
C GLY A 252 23.42 23.73 -19.24
N TYR A 253 22.19 23.46 -18.81
CA TYR A 253 21.16 24.48 -18.59
C TYR A 253 21.37 25.20 -17.27
N GLU A 254 22.40 26.05 -17.21
CA GLU A 254 22.88 26.71 -15.99
C GLU A 254 21.76 27.39 -15.18
N SER A 255 20.88 28.17 -15.81
CA SER A 255 19.79 28.87 -15.11
C SER A 255 18.82 27.91 -14.40
N VAL A 256 18.46 26.81 -15.05
CA VAL A 256 17.59 25.77 -14.47
C VAL A 256 18.33 25.02 -13.37
N ALA A 257 19.59 24.65 -13.60
CA ALA A 257 20.40 23.93 -12.62
C ALA A 257 20.62 24.74 -11.34
N LEU A 258 20.91 26.05 -11.47
CA LEU A 258 21.04 26.97 -10.34
C LEU A 258 19.71 27.12 -9.58
N PHE A 259 18.59 27.30 -10.29
CA PHE A 259 17.27 27.35 -9.65
C PHE A 259 17.00 26.07 -8.85
N LEU A 260 17.18 24.91 -9.47
CA LEU A 260 16.94 23.61 -8.82
C LEU A 260 17.88 23.37 -7.65
N ALA A 261 19.16 23.73 -7.77
CA ALA A 261 20.15 23.62 -6.70
C ALA A 261 19.83 24.53 -5.50
N SER A 262 19.13 25.64 -5.72
CA SER A 262 18.67 26.51 -4.64
C SER A 262 17.53 25.93 -3.80
N LEU A 263 16.83 24.90 -4.31
CA LEU A 263 15.73 24.26 -3.60
C LEU A 263 16.26 23.28 -2.52
N PRO A 264 15.65 23.26 -1.32
CA PRO A 264 16.09 22.37 -0.24
C PRO A 264 16.12 20.90 -0.65
N GLY A 265 17.27 20.24 -0.45
CA GLY A 265 17.45 18.80 -0.69
C GLY A 265 17.65 18.37 -2.14
N CYS A 266 17.53 19.26 -3.13
CA CYS A 266 17.67 18.89 -4.55
C CYS A 266 19.09 18.42 -4.92
N LEU A 267 20.14 18.98 -4.31
CA LEU A 267 21.53 18.58 -4.56
C LEU A 267 21.83 17.12 -4.17
N GLU A 268 21.11 16.60 -3.16
CA GLU A 268 21.29 15.24 -2.65
C GLU A 268 20.43 14.20 -3.38
N GLN A 269 19.64 14.63 -4.37
CA GLN A 269 18.80 13.74 -5.15
C GLN A 269 19.65 12.73 -5.91
N ARG A 270 19.23 11.46 -5.84
CA ARG A 270 19.88 10.34 -6.52
C ARG A 270 18.99 9.73 -7.58
N ASP A 271 19.53 9.58 -8.77
CA ASP A 271 18.84 8.99 -9.92
C ASP A 271 18.63 7.47 -9.76
N GLY A 272 18.25 6.79 -10.85
CA GLY A 272 18.12 5.34 -10.87
C GLY A 272 19.45 4.58 -10.65
N ARG A 273 20.59 5.21 -10.95
CA ARG A 273 21.96 4.67 -10.77
C ARG A 273 22.57 5.01 -9.42
N ARG A 274 21.84 5.77 -8.58
CA ARG A 274 22.27 6.28 -7.26
C ARG A 274 23.31 7.40 -7.35
N GLU A 275 23.38 8.06 -8.49
CA GLU A 275 24.29 9.17 -8.77
C GLU A 275 23.60 10.51 -8.47
N THR A 276 24.35 11.46 -7.92
CA THR A 276 23.92 12.86 -7.81
C THR A 276 24.12 13.56 -9.14
N ALA A 277 23.47 14.72 -9.35
CA ALA A 277 23.61 15.45 -10.61
C ALA A 277 25.06 15.85 -10.91
N LEU A 278 25.87 16.13 -9.87
CA LEU A 278 27.29 16.47 -10.02
C LEU A 278 28.12 15.30 -10.57
N ALA A 279 27.79 14.05 -10.20
CA ALA A 279 28.53 12.88 -10.65
C ALA A 279 28.45 12.66 -12.17
N GLY A 280 27.34 13.08 -12.80
CA GLY A 280 27.15 12.96 -14.25
C GLY A 280 27.93 13.98 -15.09
N ILE A 281 28.32 15.12 -14.51
CA ILE A 281 28.99 16.21 -15.25
C ILE A 281 30.44 15.84 -15.59
N GLN A 282 31.10 15.02 -14.77
CA GLN A 282 32.53 14.69 -14.92
C GLN A 282 32.85 13.74 -16.09
N GLN A 283 31.85 13.27 -16.83
CA GLN A 283 32.00 12.28 -17.90
C GLN A 283 31.87 12.87 -19.32
N GLN A 284 31.76 14.20 -19.45
CA GLN A 284 31.74 14.92 -20.73
C GLN A 284 33.09 15.58 -20.99
#